data_AF-A0A3D0P9H2-F1
#
_entry.id   AF-A0A3D0P9H2-F1
#
_cell.length_a   1.000
_cell.length_b   1.000
_cell.length_c   1.000
_cell.angle_alpha   90.00
_cell.angle_beta   90.00
_cell.angle_gamma   90.00
#
_symmetry.space_group_name_H-M   'P 1'
#
loop_
_entity.id
_entity.type
_entity.pdbx_description
1 polymer ?
#
loop_
_entity_poly.entity_id
_entity_poly.type
_entity_poly.pdbx_seq_one_letter_code
_entity_poly.pdbx_strand_id
1 'polypeptide(L)'
;AIIGLIIGVGALAWGAMIRAGNETAATGTLDRLRTYQAQYASRNKGKFGNFDDLIRTAGLDEQFSGERPVVNGYVFTMTVEEPSDARPGFYSINADPQVAEGVTATGTRHFYTDSAISTIKATDENRPAKADDPSI
;
A
#
# COMPACT_ATOMS: atom_id res chain seq x y z
N ALA A 1 35.15 -38.51 -5.02
CA ALA A 1 33.74 -38.12 -4.84
C ALA A 1 33.67 -36.60 -4.91
N ILE A 2 32.91 -36.04 -5.87
CA ILE A 2 32.62 -34.61 -5.93
C ILE A 2 31.22 -34.46 -5.35
N ILE A 3 31.12 -34.11 -4.08
CA ILE A 3 29.85 -33.89 -3.39
C ILE A 3 29.91 -32.48 -2.79
N GLY A 4 28.94 -31.66 -3.21
CA GLY A 4 28.39 -30.61 -2.38
C GLY A 4 28.86 -29.19 -2.67
N LEU A 5 28.31 -28.55 -3.70
CA LEU A 5 28.27 -27.08 -3.74
C LEU A 5 27.10 -26.51 -4.56
N ILE A 6 25.84 -26.83 -4.21
CA ILE A 6 24.67 -26.12 -4.79
C ILE A 6 23.54 -25.95 -3.75
N ILE A 7 23.84 -25.42 -2.55
CA ILE A 7 22.76 -25.08 -1.57
C ILE A 7 22.62 -23.57 -1.37
N GLY A 8 23.63 -22.76 -1.72
CA GLY A 8 23.63 -21.33 -1.41
C GLY A 8 22.70 -20.42 -2.23
N VAL A 9 22.28 -20.82 -3.44
CA VAL A 9 21.58 -19.90 -4.37
C VAL A 9 20.07 -19.82 -4.10
N GLY A 10 19.47 -20.86 -3.52
CA GLY A 10 18.02 -20.93 -3.30
C GLY A 10 17.48 -19.95 -2.25
N ALA A 11 18.24 -19.69 -1.18
CA ALA A 11 17.80 -18.86 -0.06
C ALA A 11 17.66 -17.36 -0.44
N LEU A 12 18.59 -16.83 -1.25
CA LEU A 12 18.56 -15.43 -1.68
C LEU A 12 17.45 -15.16 -2.69
N ALA A 13 17.18 -16.11 -3.60
CA ALA A 13 16.11 -16.01 -4.58
C ALA A 13 14.71 -16.02 -3.91
N TRP A 14 14.54 -16.82 -2.85
CA TRP A 14 13.27 -16.92 -2.11
C TRP A 14 12.88 -15.60 -1.43
N GLY A 15 13.83 -14.94 -0.75
CA GLY A 15 13.57 -13.65 -0.11
C GLY A 15 13.27 -12.52 -1.10
N ALA A 16 13.88 -12.54 -2.29
CA ALA A 16 13.54 -11.60 -3.37
C ALA A 16 12.13 -11.85 -3.93
N MET A 17 11.72 -13.12 -4.09
CA MET A 17 10.37 -13.48 -4.56
C MET A 17 9.28 -13.08 -3.57
N ILE A 18 9.48 -13.28 -2.26
CA ILE A 18 8.50 -12.84 -1.24
C ILE A 18 8.31 -11.32 -1.30
N ARG A 19 9.41 -10.55 -1.36
CA ARG A 19 9.35 -9.08 -1.44
C ARG A 19 8.62 -8.60 -2.69
N ALA A 20 8.92 -9.17 -3.84
CA ALA A 20 8.23 -8.86 -5.09
C ALA A 20 6.74 -9.21 -5.04
N GLY A 21 6.39 -10.34 -4.42
CA GLY A 21 5.00 -10.74 -4.18
C GLY A 21 4.26 -9.76 -3.27
N ASN A 22 4.89 -9.34 -2.18
CA ASN A 22 4.33 -8.35 -1.25
C ASN A 22 4.17 -6.97 -1.91
N GLU A 23 5.16 -6.52 -2.69
CA GLU A 23 5.11 -5.27 -3.47
C GLU A 23 3.95 -5.28 -4.49
N THR A 24 3.78 -6.40 -5.20
CA THR A 24 2.68 -6.59 -6.15
C THR A 24 1.33 -6.60 -5.43
N ALA A 25 1.25 -7.28 -4.28
CA ALA A 25 0.05 -7.31 -3.46
C ALA A 25 -0.29 -5.92 -2.89
N ALA A 26 0.72 -5.14 -2.47
CA ALA A 26 0.53 -3.79 -1.97
C ALA A 26 0.02 -2.85 -3.06
N THR A 27 0.60 -2.90 -4.25
CA THR A 27 0.15 -2.13 -5.42
C THR A 27 -1.30 -2.48 -5.78
N GLY A 28 -1.63 -3.78 -5.86
CA GLY A 28 -3.00 -4.23 -6.13
C GLY A 28 -3.99 -3.85 -5.04
N THR A 29 -3.57 -3.83 -3.77
CA THR A 29 -4.38 -3.31 -2.67
C THR A 29 -4.63 -1.82 -2.80
N LEU A 30 -3.63 -1.00 -3.18
CA LEU A 30 -3.83 0.43 -3.42
C LEU A 30 -4.86 0.67 -4.53
N ASP A 31 -4.81 -0.06 -5.64
CA ASP A 31 -5.81 0.06 -6.70
C ASP A 31 -7.23 -0.33 -6.25
N ARG A 32 -7.35 -1.36 -5.41
CA ARG A 32 -8.64 -1.72 -4.78
C ARG A 32 -9.13 -0.63 -3.85
N LEU A 33 -8.27 -0.09 -2.98
CA LEU A 33 -8.61 0.99 -2.05
C LEU A 33 -9.10 2.23 -2.82
N ARG A 34 -8.45 2.60 -3.92
CA ARG A 34 -8.90 3.70 -4.80
C ARG A 34 -10.28 3.43 -5.39
N THR A 35 -10.52 2.21 -5.83
CA THR A 35 -11.84 1.78 -6.33
C THR A 35 -12.91 1.89 -5.23
N TYR A 36 -12.60 1.45 -4.01
CA TYR A 36 -13.52 1.56 -2.87
C TYR A 36 -13.75 3.01 -2.44
N GLN A 37 -12.73 3.87 -2.48
CA GLN A 37 -12.88 5.30 -2.24
C GLN A 37 -13.81 5.95 -3.27
N ALA A 38 -13.66 5.61 -4.55
CA ALA A 38 -14.56 6.11 -5.59
C ALA A 38 -16.02 5.65 -5.37
N GLN A 39 -16.22 4.39 -4.96
CA GLN A 39 -17.55 3.88 -4.60
C GLN A 39 -18.14 4.59 -3.37
N TYR A 40 -17.32 4.82 -2.35
CA TYR A 40 -17.72 5.52 -1.15
C TYR A 40 -18.09 6.98 -1.46
N ALA A 41 -17.27 7.68 -2.24
CA ALA A 41 -17.52 9.04 -2.69
C ALA A 41 -18.80 9.17 -3.52
N SER A 42 -19.07 8.21 -4.40
CA SER A 42 -20.32 8.15 -5.17
C SER A 42 -21.56 8.06 -4.27
N ARG A 43 -21.47 7.35 -3.14
CA ARG A 43 -22.58 7.18 -2.17
C ARG A 43 -22.67 8.31 -1.14
N ASN A 44 -21.57 9.00 -0.85
CA ASN A 44 -21.45 9.97 0.24
C ASN A 44 -21.20 11.41 -0.24
N LYS A 45 -21.78 11.79 -1.40
CA LYS A 45 -21.71 13.17 -1.95
C LYS A 45 -20.28 13.69 -2.15
N GLY A 46 -19.37 12.82 -2.60
CA GLY A 46 -17.96 13.19 -2.83
C GLY A 46 -17.08 13.19 -1.58
N LYS A 47 -17.58 12.73 -0.44
CA LYS A 47 -16.75 12.46 0.75
C LYS A 47 -15.95 11.18 0.59
N PHE A 48 -14.75 11.14 1.13
CA PHE A 48 -13.92 9.93 1.20
C PHE A 48 -14.06 9.27 2.58
N GLY A 49 -13.84 7.96 2.64
CA GLY A 49 -14.03 7.17 3.87
C GLY A 49 -12.71 6.70 4.46
N ASN A 50 -12.64 6.50 5.77
CA ASN A 50 -11.49 5.83 6.38
C ASN A 50 -11.53 4.29 6.16
N PHE A 51 -10.56 3.52 6.67
CA PHE A 51 -10.53 2.07 6.44
C PHE A 51 -11.80 1.39 6.97
N ASP A 52 -12.26 1.76 8.16
CA ASP A 52 -13.47 1.20 8.77
C ASP A 52 -14.73 1.53 7.96
N ASP A 53 -14.80 2.73 7.38
CA ASP A 53 -15.89 3.14 6.49
C ASP A 53 -15.92 2.31 5.21
N LEU A 54 -14.74 2.05 4.63
CA LEU A 54 -14.60 1.21 3.43
C LEU A 54 -14.93 -0.26 3.74
N ILE A 55 -14.57 -0.77 4.92
CA ILE A 55 -14.95 -2.13 5.36
C ILE A 55 -16.48 -2.25 5.42
N ARG A 56 -17.13 -1.30 6.09
CA ARG A 56 -18.59 -1.32 6.28
C ARG A 56 -19.39 -1.08 4.99
N THR A 57 -18.90 -0.22 4.11
CA THR A 57 -19.71 0.30 2.99
C THR A 57 -19.32 -0.29 1.64
N ALA A 58 -18.03 -0.60 1.45
CA ALA A 58 -17.46 -1.05 0.19
C ALA A 58 -17.00 -2.52 0.22
N GLY A 59 -17.05 -3.17 1.39
CA GLY A 59 -16.64 -4.56 1.55
C GLY A 59 -15.13 -4.74 1.52
N LEU A 60 -14.36 -3.73 1.96
CA LEU A 60 -12.94 -3.92 2.26
C LEU A 60 -12.80 -4.99 3.35
N ASP A 61 -11.75 -5.79 3.25
CA ASP A 61 -11.49 -6.89 4.19
C ASP A 61 -11.19 -6.36 5.61
N GLU A 62 -11.69 -7.05 6.64
CA GLU A 62 -11.52 -6.69 8.05
C GLU A 62 -10.04 -6.66 8.50
N GLN A 63 -9.13 -7.30 7.75
CA GLN A 63 -7.69 -7.17 7.97
C GLN A 63 -7.16 -5.72 7.82
N PHE A 64 -7.94 -4.84 7.17
CA PHE A 64 -7.64 -3.42 7.07
C PHE A 64 -8.20 -2.59 8.24
N SER A 65 -8.81 -3.22 9.24
CA SER A 65 -9.37 -2.51 10.39
C SER A 65 -8.29 -1.82 11.24
N GLY A 66 -8.66 -0.68 11.83
CA GLY A 66 -7.77 0.13 12.64
C GLY A 66 -6.96 1.17 11.86
N GLU A 67 -6.02 1.81 12.56
CA GLU A 67 -5.34 3.02 12.05
C GLU A 67 -4.17 2.70 11.11
N ARG A 68 -3.47 1.58 11.36
CA ARG A 68 -2.28 1.15 10.60
C ARG A 68 -2.30 -0.36 10.34
N PRO A 69 -3.25 -0.86 9.53
CA PRO A 69 -3.35 -2.29 9.25
C PRO A 69 -2.10 -2.82 8.53
N VAL A 70 -1.71 -4.04 8.90
CA VAL A 70 -0.56 -4.73 8.31
C VAL A 70 -1.05 -5.88 7.45
N VAL A 71 -0.90 -5.76 6.13
CA VAL A 71 -1.41 -6.72 5.15
C VAL A 71 -0.30 -7.08 4.17
N ASN A 72 -0.04 -8.38 3.99
CA ASN A 72 1.02 -8.89 3.10
C ASN A 72 2.40 -8.24 3.37
N GLY A 73 2.75 -8.01 4.64
CA GLY A 73 4.02 -7.41 5.02
C GLY A 73 4.15 -5.91 4.73
N TYR A 74 3.03 -5.24 4.43
CA TYR A 74 2.96 -3.79 4.25
C TYR A 74 2.03 -3.17 5.28
N VAL A 75 2.43 -2.03 5.83
CA VAL A 75 1.66 -1.18 6.73
C VAL A 75 0.96 -0.13 5.88
N PHE A 76 -0.37 -0.13 5.89
CA PHE A 76 -1.14 0.87 5.18
C PHE A 76 -1.52 2.00 6.14
N THR A 77 -1.31 3.23 5.72
CA THR A 77 -1.72 4.43 6.46
C THR A 77 -2.57 5.28 5.54
N MET A 78 -3.74 5.72 6.01
CA MET A 78 -4.64 6.54 5.21
C MET A 78 -4.99 7.82 5.94
N THR A 79 -4.88 8.94 5.24
CA THR A 79 -5.31 10.25 5.72
C THR A 79 -6.48 10.70 4.86
N VAL A 80 -7.58 11.07 5.52
CA VAL A 80 -8.80 11.55 4.85
C VAL A 80 -9.12 12.96 5.36
N GLU A 81 -9.31 13.88 4.44
CA GLU A 81 -9.75 15.24 4.71
C GLU A 81 -11.18 15.43 4.17
N GLU A 82 -12.08 15.87 5.04
CA GLU A 82 -13.45 16.16 4.64
C GLU A 82 -13.53 17.36 3.69
N PRO A 83 -14.46 17.34 2.71
CA PRO A 83 -14.72 18.51 1.88
C PRO A 83 -15.21 19.67 2.75
N SER A 84 -14.71 20.87 2.45
CA SER A 84 -15.17 22.14 3.04
C SER A 84 -15.58 23.10 1.93
N ASP A 85 -16.23 24.22 2.29
CA ASP A 85 -16.64 25.23 1.30
C ASP A 85 -15.47 25.78 0.46
N ALA A 86 -14.24 25.67 0.97
CA ALA A 86 -13.03 26.17 0.32
C ALA A 86 -12.19 25.08 -0.37
N ARG A 87 -12.39 23.79 -0.06
CA ARG A 87 -11.55 22.70 -0.58
C ARG A 87 -12.36 21.42 -0.83
N PRO A 88 -12.17 20.76 -1.99
CA PRO A 88 -12.76 19.44 -2.20
C PRO A 88 -12.19 18.46 -1.18
N GLY A 89 -12.92 17.36 -0.94
CA GLY A 89 -12.42 16.27 -0.10
C GLY A 89 -11.12 15.74 -0.67
N PHE A 90 -10.24 15.27 0.21
CA PHE A 90 -8.95 14.73 -0.18
C PHE A 90 -8.69 13.44 0.59
N TYR A 91 -8.04 12.47 -0.05
CA TYR A 91 -7.48 11.33 0.67
C TYR A 91 -6.08 11.04 0.15
N SER A 92 -5.22 10.54 1.03
CA SER A 92 -3.94 9.96 0.68
C SER A 92 -3.76 8.63 1.38
N ILE A 93 -3.10 7.68 0.70
CA ILE A 93 -2.79 6.36 1.23
C ILE A 93 -1.33 6.09 0.99
N ASN A 94 -0.64 5.72 2.06
CA ASN A 94 0.72 5.21 2.06
C ASN A 94 0.70 3.70 2.29
N ALA A 95 1.55 2.97 1.58
CA ALA A 95 1.86 1.58 1.87
C ALA A 95 3.37 1.44 2.04
N ASP A 96 3.78 1.23 3.28
CA ASP A 96 5.18 1.11 3.67
C ASP A 96 5.51 -0.35 4.03
N PRO A 97 6.68 -0.90 3.67
CA PRO A 97 7.06 -2.23 4.11
C PRO A 97 7.15 -2.26 5.65
N GLN A 98 6.56 -3.28 6.26
CA GLN A 98 6.65 -3.51 7.71
C GLN A 98 8.10 -3.65 8.17
N VAL A 99 8.95 -4.26 7.35
CA VAL A 99 10.39 -4.34 7.53
C VAL A 99 11.05 -3.91 6.22
N ALA A 100 11.65 -2.71 6.20
CA ALA A 100 12.26 -2.13 5.00
C ALA A 100 13.66 -2.68 4.68
N GLU A 101 14.37 -3.22 5.67
CA GLU A 101 15.78 -3.58 5.55
C GLU A 101 16.10 -4.99 6.10
N GLY A 102 17.22 -5.56 5.65
CA GLY A 102 17.75 -6.83 6.14
C GLY A 102 17.19 -8.07 5.42
N VAL A 103 17.64 -9.25 5.89
CA VAL A 103 17.27 -10.55 5.29
C VAL A 103 15.79 -10.90 5.47
N THR A 104 15.10 -10.24 6.41
CA THR A 104 13.68 -10.38 6.70
C THR A 104 12.84 -9.23 6.13
N ALA A 105 13.41 -8.40 5.23
CA ALA A 105 12.68 -7.30 4.62
C ALA A 105 11.42 -7.81 3.92
N THR A 106 10.28 -7.20 4.23
CA THR A 106 8.98 -7.55 3.65
C THR A 106 8.73 -6.84 2.33
N GLY A 107 9.49 -5.77 2.06
CA GLY A 107 9.50 -5.02 0.81
C GLY A 107 10.65 -4.03 0.80
N THR A 108 10.98 -3.51 -0.38
CA THR A 108 12.04 -2.51 -0.57
C THR A 108 11.52 -1.16 -1.04
N ARG A 109 10.27 -1.13 -1.49
CA ARG A 109 9.65 0.07 -2.06
C ARG A 109 8.51 0.53 -1.16
N HIS A 110 8.42 1.83 -1.01
CA HIS A 110 7.30 2.51 -0.37
C HIS A 110 6.37 3.01 -1.47
N PHE A 111 5.06 2.96 -1.23
CA PHE A 111 4.06 3.36 -2.21
C PHE A 111 3.14 4.44 -1.67
N TYR A 112 2.67 5.30 -2.58
CA TYR A 112 1.78 6.41 -2.26
C TYR A 112 0.75 6.59 -3.37
N THR A 113 -0.49 6.88 -2.99
CA THR A 113 -1.54 7.31 -3.91
C THR A 113 -2.46 8.30 -3.20
N ASP A 114 -3.14 9.16 -3.96
CA ASP A 114 -4.09 10.11 -3.42
C ASP A 114 -5.29 10.30 -4.35
N SER A 115 -6.26 11.11 -3.92
CA SER A 115 -7.47 11.42 -4.70
C SER A 115 -7.19 12.20 -5.99
N ALA A 116 -6.08 12.94 -6.06
CA ALA A 116 -5.76 13.82 -7.18
C ALA A 116 -4.90 13.12 -8.25
N ILE A 117 -4.11 12.12 -7.88
CA ILE A 117 -3.23 11.40 -8.79
C ILE A 117 -3.85 10.09 -9.28
N SER A 118 -3.83 9.90 -10.59
CA SER A 118 -4.35 8.67 -11.21
C SER A 118 -3.37 7.48 -11.16
N THR A 119 -2.15 7.68 -10.66
CA THR A 119 -1.06 6.68 -10.65
C THR A 119 -0.58 6.38 -9.23
N ILE A 120 0.09 5.24 -9.05
CA ILE A 120 0.78 4.93 -7.79
C ILE A 120 2.20 5.49 -7.89
N LYS A 121 2.60 6.24 -6.86
CA LYS A 121 3.97 6.72 -6.68
C LYS A 121 4.75 5.71 -5.87
N ALA A 122 6.04 5.58 -6.16
CA ALA A 122 6.91 4.68 -5.43
C ALA A 122 8.28 5.29 -5.20
N THR A 123 8.89 4.98 -4.05
CA THR A 123 10.30 5.27 -3.76
C THR A 123 10.96 4.03 -3.17
N ASP A 124 12.24 3.84 -3.47
CA ASP A 124 13.13 2.84 -2.86
C ASP A 124 14.00 3.45 -1.74
N GLU A 125 13.83 4.75 -1.47
CA GLU A 125 14.43 5.40 -0.31
C GLU A 125 13.73 4.92 0.97
N ASN A 126 14.47 4.81 2.08
CA ASN A 126 13.92 4.41 3.38
C ASN A 126 13.11 5.55 4.03
N ARG A 127 12.03 5.95 3.34
CA ARG A 127 11.05 6.94 3.75
C ARG A 127 9.71 6.66 3.08
N PRO A 128 8.59 7.10 3.67
CA PRO A 128 7.30 7.03 3.00
C PRO A 128 7.33 7.73 1.64
N ALA A 129 6.64 7.13 0.67
CA ALA A 129 6.44 7.74 -0.63
C ALA A 129 5.52 8.97 -0.52
N LYS A 130 5.68 9.92 -1.43
CA LYS A 130 4.92 11.18 -1.52
C LYS A 130 4.48 11.45 -2.95
N ALA A 131 3.61 12.45 -3.13
CA ALA A 131 3.07 12.82 -4.44
C ALA A 131 4.15 13.18 -5.49
N ASP A 132 5.29 13.71 -5.05
CA ASP A 132 6.41 14.11 -5.92
C ASP A 132 7.29 12.94 -6.37
N ASP A 133 7.11 11.75 -5.81
CA ASP A 133 7.91 10.57 -6.17
C ASP A 133 7.56 10.05 -7.59
N PRO A 134 8.46 9.28 -8.21
CA PRO A 134 8.20 8.70 -9.52
C PRO A 134 6.99 7.77 -9.51
N SER A 135 6.23 7.78 -10.59
CA SER A 135 5.12 6.84 -10.80
C SER A 135 5.66 5.48 -11.27
N ILE A 136 4.91 4.42 -10.97
CA ILE A 136 5.15 3.06 -11.50
C ILE A 136 4.08 2.64 -12.49
#